data_AF-A0AAD1WQP7-F1
#
_entry.id   AF-A0AAD1WQP7-F1
#
_cell.length_a   1.000
_cell.length_b   1.000
_cell.length_c   1.000
_cell.angle_alpha   90.00
_cell.angle_beta   90.00
_cell.angle_gamma   90.00
#
_symmetry.space_group_name_H-M   'P 1'
#
loop_
_entity.id
_entity.type
_entity.pdbx_description
1 polymer ?
#
loop_
_entity_poly.entity_id
_entity_poly.type
_entity_poly.pdbx_seq_one_letter_code
_entity_poly.pdbx_strand_id
1 'polypeptide(L)'
;MTEYVTAHNNLTDQVQQLQQQVTALDSKMMDAENRARRNNLRLRGVPETVFQDDFPAYVRSLMDTLAQDIPAEMLLLDRVHCVPRSRYLPDTTPRNVLLRAHYYNIKELILKSSHMRIQLPFKYATVKLFTDLSAATLRRCKAFNQVTTL
;
A
#
# COMPACT_ATOMS: atom_id res chain seq x y z
N MET A 1 44.19 29.85 14.26
CA MET A 1 43.95 28.40 14.52
C MET A 1 42.65 28.19 15.30
N THR A 2 42.37 29.00 16.33
CA THR A 2 41.12 28.98 17.12
C THR A 2 39.85 29.29 16.30
N GLU A 3 39.87 30.30 15.43
CA GLU A 3 38.71 30.66 14.59
C GLU A 3 38.26 29.54 13.65
N TYR A 4 39.21 28.81 13.06
CA TYR A 4 38.91 27.66 12.20
C TYR A 4 38.26 26.51 12.97
N VAL A 5 38.72 26.25 14.20
CA VAL A 5 38.11 25.24 15.08
C VAL A 5 36.69 25.64 15.48
N THR A 6 36.47 26.91 15.82
CA THR A 6 35.12 27.42 16.13
C THR A 6 34.19 27.32 14.93
N ALA A 7 34.65 27.70 13.73
CA ALA A 7 33.87 27.57 12.50
C ALA A 7 33.53 26.10 12.18
N HIS A 8 34.47 25.19 12.38
CA HIS A 8 34.25 23.75 12.19
C HIS A 8 33.21 23.19 13.18
N ASN A 9 33.30 23.55 14.45
CA ASN A 9 32.35 23.10 15.47
C ASN A 9 30.94 23.63 15.18
N ASN A 10 30.81 24.91 14.83
CA ASN A 10 29.52 25.51 14.44
C ASN A 10 28.91 24.79 13.22
N LEU A 11 29.72 24.45 12.22
CA LEU A 11 29.25 23.69 11.06
C LEU A 11 28.79 22.28 11.46
N THR A 12 29.52 21.62 12.36
CA THR A 12 29.20 20.28 12.85
C THR A 12 27.86 20.28 13.60
N ASP A 13 27.67 21.26 14.48
CA ASP A 13 26.42 21.44 15.23
C ASP A 13 25.23 21.73 14.30
N GLN A 14 25.44 22.58 13.28
CA GLN A 14 24.42 22.85 12.27
C GLN A 14 24.07 21.59 11.46
N VAL A 15 25.07 20.82 11.02
CA VAL A 15 24.84 19.55 10.30
C VAL A 15 24.07 18.57 11.17
N GLN A 16 24.42 18.45 12.45
CA GLN A 16 23.71 17.59 13.39
C GLN A 16 22.26 18.04 13.58
N GLN A 17 22.02 19.34 13.75
CA GLN A 17 20.68 19.90 13.89
C GLN A 17 19.83 19.66 12.64
N LEU A 18 20.40 19.87 11.44
CA LEU A 18 19.72 19.61 10.18
C LEU A 18 19.40 18.12 10.02
N GLN A 19 20.34 17.22 10.36
CA GLN A 19 20.10 15.78 10.30
C GLN A 19 18.95 15.35 11.22
N GLN A 20 18.87 15.93 12.42
CA GLN A 20 17.75 15.68 13.34
C GLN A 20 16.42 16.17 12.75
N GLN A 21 16.39 17.38 12.19
CA GLN A 21 15.20 17.95 11.57
C GLN A 21 14.72 17.11 10.38
N VAL A 22 15.62 16.70 9.49
CA VAL A 22 15.30 15.83 8.34
C VAL A 22 14.71 14.51 8.82
N THR A 23 15.30 13.88 9.82
CA THR A 23 14.82 12.61 10.38
C THR A 23 13.41 12.74 10.98
N ALA A 24 13.14 13.85 11.66
CA ALA A 24 11.83 14.15 12.23
C ALA A 24 10.77 14.40 11.13
N LEU A 25 11.12 15.15 10.09
CA LEU A 25 10.26 15.41 8.95
C LEU A 25 9.95 14.14 8.16
N ASP A 26 10.96 13.30 7.90
CA ASP A 26 10.78 12.02 7.23
C ASP A 26 9.82 11.10 7.99
N SER A 27 9.96 11.06 9.32
CA SER A 27 9.08 10.26 10.18
C SER A 27 7.63 10.77 10.13
N LYS A 28 7.44 12.09 10.17
CA LYS A 28 6.12 12.73 10.07
C LYS A 28 5.48 12.52 8.68
N MET A 29 6.26 12.65 7.61
CA MET A 29 5.81 12.43 6.24
C MET A 29 5.36 10.98 6.05
N MET A 30 6.17 10.02 6.50
CA MET A 30 5.82 8.60 6.43
C MET A 30 4.52 8.29 7.18
N ASP A 31 4.33 8.84 8.38
CA ASP A 31 3.09 8.66 9.15
C ASP A 31 1.88 9.29 8.43
N ALA A 32 2.01 10.51 7.91
CA ALA A 32 0.96 11.17 7.15
C ALA A 32 0.56 10.39 5.89
N GLU A 33 1.53 9.89 5.11
CA GLU A 33 1.28 9.07 3.93
C GLU A 33 0.53 7.78 4.28
N ASN A 34 0.96 7.06 5.32
CA ASN A 34 0.30 5.82 5.72
C ASN A 34 -1.12 6.06 6.25
N ARG A 35 -1.35 7.15 6.99
CA ARG A 35 -2.71 7.54 7.43
C ARG A 35 -3.62 7.86 6.24
N ALA A 36 -3.10 8.56 5.23
CA ALA A 36 -3.86 8.85 4.00
C ALA A 36 -4.19 7.59 3.19
N ARG A 37 -3.29 6.59 3.21
CA ARG A 37 -3.46 5.30 2.52
C ARG A 37 -4.18 4.25 3.36
N ARG A 38 -4.52 4.53 4.61
CA ARG A 38 -4.98 3.52 5.57
C ARG A 38 -6.21 2.75 5.12
N ASN A 39 -7.10 3.36 4.32
CA ASN A 39 -8.30 2.72 3.79
C ASN A 39 -8.13 2.10 2.38
N ASN A 40 -6.93 2.20 1.81
CA ASN A 40 -6.65 1.71 0.47
C ASN A 40 -6.28 0.22 0.50
N LEU A 41 -6.72 -0.50 -0.53
CA LEU A 41 -6.35 -1.87 -0.86
C LEU A 41 -5.75 -1.91 -2.26
N ARG A 42 -4.78 -2.78 -2.44
CA ARG A 42 -4.11 -3.02 -3.72
C ARG A 42 -4.40 -4.43 -4.20
N LEU A 43 -5.05 -4.54 -5.34
CA LEU A 43 -5.24 -5.78 -6.08
C LEU A 43 -4.07 -5.99 -7.02
N ARG A 44 -3.53 -7.21 -7.03
CA ARG A 44 -2.53 -7.67 -8.00
C ARG A 44 -3.08 -8.84 -8.79
N GLY A 45 -2.68 -8.97 -10.06
CA GLY A 45 -3.06 -10.10 -10.91
C GLY A 45 -4.47 -10.00 -11.51
N VAL A 46 -5.05 -8.80 -11.55
CA VAL A 46 -6.27 -8.54 -12.32
C VAL A 46 -5.93 -8.62 -13.82
N PRO A 47 -6.65 -9.40 -14.64
CA PRO A 47 -6.40 -9.46 -16.07
C PRO A 47 -6.55 -8.09 -16.75
N GLU A 48 -5.65 -7.76 -17.68
CA GLU A 48 -5.70 -6.50 -18.45
C GLU A 48 -6.88 -6.45 -19.44
N THR A 49 -7.58 -7.57 -19.64
CA THR A 49 -8.84 -7.63 -20.39
C THR A 49 -9.99 -6.94 -19.67
N VAL A 50 -9.85 -6.64 -18.37
CA VAL A 50 -10.82 -5.85 -17.61
C VAL A 50 -10.50 -4.37 -17.82
N PHE A 51 -11.40 -3.66 -18.50
CA PHE A 51 -11.23 -2.23 -18.75
C PHE A 51 -11.59 -1.38 -17.53
N GLN A 52 -11.21 -0.11 -17.57
CA GLN A 52 -11.36 0.79 -16.43
C GLN A 52 -12.82 0.96 -16.00
N ASP A 53 -13.73 1.03 -16.98
CA ASP A 53 -15.16 1.20 -16.73
C ASP A 53 -15.80 -0.05 -16.10
N ASP A 54 -15.19 -1.23 -16.30
CA ASP A 54 -15.65 -2.50 -15.76
C ASP A 54 -15.10 -2.78 -14.35
N PHE A 55 -14.09 -2.04 -13.87
CA PHE A 55 -13.48 -2.31 -12.56
C PHE A 55 -14.45 -2.25 -11.39
N PRO A 56 -15.37 -1.27 -11.27
CA PRO A 56 -16.32 -1.26 -10.17
C PRO A 56 -17.16 -2.55 -10.11
N ALA A 57 -17.63 -3.03 -11.26
CA ALA A 57 -18.40 -4.27 -11.36
C ALA A 57 -17.54 -5.51 -11.07
N TYR A 58 -16.32 -5.56 -11.62
CA TYR A 58 -15.37 -6.66 -11.38
C TYR A 58 -15.01 -6.79 -9.90
N VAL A 59 -14.68 -5.66 -9.26
CA VAL A 59 -14.31 -5.60 -7.84
C VAL A 59 -15.50 -5.96 -6.97
N ARG A 60 -16.71 -5.46 -7.26
CA ARG A 60 -17.92 -5.86 -6.52
C ARG A 60 -18.13 -7.37 -6.57
N SER A 61 -18.09 -7.96 -7.75
CA SER A 61 -18.24 -9.42 -7.92
C SER A 61 -17.11 -10.23 -7.23
N LEU A 62 -15.88 -9.70 -7.20
CA LEU A 62 -14.79 -10.28 -6.42
C LEU A 62 -15.08 -10.22 -4.91
N MET A 63 -15.56 -9.08 -4.40
CA MET A 63 -15.87 -8.91 -2.98
C MET A 63 -17.05 -9.79 -2.55
N ASP A 64 -18.09 -9.92 -3.38
CA ASP A 64 -19.21 -10.82 -3.13
C ASP A 64 -18.74 -12.28 -2.99
N THR A 65 -17.67 -12.65 -3.69
CA THR A 65 -17.07 -13.99 -3.59
C THR A 65 -16.17 -14.12 -2.36
N LEU A 66 -15.34 -13.11 -2.08
CA LEU A 66 -14.28 -13.15 -1.08
C LEU A 66 -14.77 -12.84 0.34
N ALA A 67 -15.78 -11.97 0.46
CA ALA A 67 -16.23 -11.37 1.71
C ALA A 67 -17.73 -11.57 1.91
N GLN A 68 -18.20 -12.81 1.72
CA GLN A 68 -19.61 -13.21 1.85
C GLN A 68 -20.22 -12.86 3.22
N ASP A 69 -19.37 -12.83 4.26
CA ASP A 69 -19.79 -12.48 5.63
C ASP A 69 -20.01 -10.97 5.83
N ILE A 70 -19.62 -10.13 4.86
CA ILE A 70 -19.79 -8.68 4.94
C ILE A 70 -21.06 -8.28 4.17
N PRO A 71 -22.02 -7.60 4.81
CA PRO A 71 -23.22 -7.13 4.13
C PRO A 71 -22.89 -6.20 2.95
N ALA A 72 -23.61 -6.36 1.84
CA ALA A 72 -23.36 -5.61 0.61
C ALA A 72 -23.51 -4.09 0.79
N GLU A 73 -24.41 -3.64 1.68
CA GLU A 73 -24.56 -2.23 2.02
C GLU A 73 -23.34 -1.63 2.74
N MET A 74 -22.52 -2.47 3.38
CA MET A 74 -21.29 -2.05 4.06
C MET A 74 -20.07 -2.05 3.13
N LEU A 75 -20.12 -2.78 2.01
CA LEU A 75 -19.06 -2.84 0.99
C LEU A 75 -19.06 -1.60 0.07
N LEU A 76 -18.96 -0.42 0.69
CA LEU A 76 -18.84 0.86 0.00
C LEU A 76 -17.40 1.15 -0.39
N LEU A 77 -17.20 1.44 -1.69
CA LEU A 77 -15.91 1.80 -2.26
C LEU A 77 -15.96 3.25 -2.74
N ASP A 78 -15.03 4.07 -2.27
CA ASP A 78 -14.92 5.48 -2.70
C ASP A 78 -14.34 5.59 -4.11
N ARG A 79 -13.34 4.75 -4.42
CA ARG A 79 -12.56 4.82 -5.66
C ARG A 79 -12.05 3.43 -6.05
N VAL A 80 -11.99 3.17 -7.35
CA VAL A 80 -11.34 2.00 -7.95
C VAL A 80 -10.68 2.44 -9.25
N HIS A 81 -9.36 2.24 -9.39
CA HIS A 81 -8.65 2.60 -10.61
C HIS A 81 -7.35 1.81 -10.77
N CYS A 82 -6.85 1.72 -12.01
CA CYS A 82 -5.54 1.16 -12.30
C CYS A 82 -4.42 2.12 -11.90
N VAL A 83 -3.39 1.58 -11.25
CA VAL A 83 -2.14 2.29 -11.00
C VAL A 83 -1.20 2.06 -12.18
N PRO A 84 -0.48 3.10 -12.65
CA PRO A 84 0.54 2.93 -13.67
C PRO A 84 1.53 1.83 -13.31
N ARG A 85 1.93 1.06 -14.33
CA ARG A 85 2.96 0.04 -14.18
C ARG A 85 4.28 0.72 -13.80
N SER A 86 5.03 0.11 -12.89
CA SER A 86 6.40 0.54 -12.64
C SER A 86 7.23 0.31 -13.90
N ARG A 87 8.01 1.31 -14.32
CA ARG A 87 8.94 1.19 -15.46
C ARG A 87 9.94 0.03 -15.35
N TYR A 88 10.12 -0.51 -14.14
CA TYR A 88 11.03 -1.61 -13.85
C TYR A 88 10.38 -3.01 -13.98
N LEU A 89 9.07 -3.08 -14.21
CA LEU A 89 8.36 -4.35 -14.37
C LEU A 89 8.16 -4.67 -15.85
N PRO A 90 8.24 -5.96 -16.24
CA PRO A 90 7.94 -6.39 -17.61
C PRO A 90 6.54 -5.97 -18.05
N ASP A 91 6.37 -5.72 -19.36
CA ASP A 91 5.08 -5.30 -19.89
C ASP A 91 3.99 -6.38 -19.82
N THR A 92 4.39 -7.62 -19.60
CA THR A 92 3.50 -8.75 -19.35
C THR A 92 2.92 -8.74 -17.94
N THR A 93 3.45 -7.94 -17.01
CA THR A 93 2.97 -7.89 -15.62
C THR A 93 1.69 -7.07 -15.54
N PRO A 94 0.54 -7.65 -15.14
CA PRO A 94 -0.71 -6.89 -15.05
C PRO A 94 -0.59 -5.71 -14.09
N ARG A 95 -1.22 -4.59 -14.45
CA ARG A 95 -1.29 -3.39 -13.61
C ARG A 95 -1.99 -3.72 -12.29
N ASN A 96 -1.58 -3.01 -11.25
CA ASN A 96 -2.24 -3.11 -9.97
C ASN A 96 -3.50 -2.24 -9.99
N VAL A 97 -4.59 -2.72 -9.40
CA VAL A 97 -5.79 -1.90 -9.17
C VAL A 97 -5.75 -1.41 -7.74
N LEU A 98 -5.87 -0.09 -7.56
CA LEU A 98 -5.99 0.54 -6.26
C LEU A 98 -7.46 0.85 -6.01
N LEU A 99 -7.96 0.37 -4.87
CA LEU A 99 -9.30 0.68 -4.40
C LEU A 99 -9.25 1.28 -3.01
N ARG A 100 -10.23 2.13 -2.69
CA ARG A 100 -10.38 2.72 -1.35
C ARG A 100 -11.72 2.31 -0.79
N ALA A 101 -11.71 1.58 0.32
CA ALA A 101 -12.92 1.32 1.07
C ALA A 101 -13.35 2.59 1.80
N HIS A 102 -14.65 2.82 1.91
CA HIS A 102 -15.20 3.95 2.64
C HIS A 102 -14.82 3.87 4.13
N TYR A 103 -15.03 2.69 4.73
CA TYR A 103 -14.77 2.43 6.14
C TYR A 103 -13.52 1.57 6.37
N TYR A 104 -12.72 1.95 7.37
CA TYR A 104 -11.49 1.25 7.73
C TYR A 104 -11.73 -0.19 8.22
N ASN A 105 -12.74 -0.40 9.06
CA ASN A 105 -13.10 -1.72 9.59
C ASN A 105 -13.48 -2.69 8.47
N ILE A 106 -14.23 -2.23 7.47
CA ILE A 106 -14.61 -3.04 6.30
C ILE A 106 -13.38 -3.45 5.51
N LYS A 107 -12.44 -2.52 5.29
CA LYS A 107 -11.16 -2.83 4.65
C LYS A 107 -10.38 -3.94 5.38
N GLU A 108 -10.32 -3.87 6.71
CA GLU A 108 -9.63 -4.89 7.53
C GLU A 108 -10.33 -6.25 7.46
N LEU A 109 -11.67 -6.27 7.46
CA LEU A 109 -12.44 -7.51 7.29
C LEU A 109 -12.18 -8.13 5.91
N ILE A 110 -12.21 -7.33 4.84
CA ILE A 110 -11.88 -7.79 3.49
C ILE A 110 -10.48 -8.42 3.43
N LEU A 111 -9.47 -7.77 4.04
CA LEU A 111 -8.12 -8.32 4.10
C LEU A 111 -8.07 -9.63 4.87
N LYS A 112 -8.74 -9.69 6.02
CA LYS A 112 -8.81 -10.90 6.84
C LYS A 112 -9.40 -12.06 6.05
N SER A 113 -10.53 -11.85 5.36
CA SER A 113 -11.14 -12.86 4.49
C SER A 113 -10.20 -13.29 3.37
N SER A 114 -9.46 -12.35 2.77
CA SER A 114 -8.44 -12.67 1.75
C SER A 114 -7.32 -13.59 2.26
N HIS A 115 -6.96 -13.48 3.55
CA HIS A 115 -5.92 -14.29 4.16
C HIS A 115 -6.40 -15.66 4.63
N MET A 116 -7.72 -15.86 4.79
CA MET A 116 -8.30 -17.14 5.24
C MET A 116 -8.22 -18.28 4.20
N ARG A 117 -7.45 -18.10 3.11
CA ARG A 117 -7.23 -19.09 2.03
C ARG A 117 -8.53 -19.64 1.44
N ILE A 118 -9.51 -18.76 1.25
CA ILE A 118 -10.70 -19.09 0.45
C ILE A 118 -10.23 -19.41 -0.97
N GLN A 119 -10.63 -20.57 -1.50
CA GLN A 119 -10.38 -20.89 -2.90
C GLN A 119 -11.24 -19.97 -3.75
N LEU A 120 -10.60 -19.00 -4.38
CA LEU A 120 -11.26 -18.12 -5.33
C LEU A 120 -11.62 -18.91 -6.61
N PRO A 121 -12.78 -18.62 -7.22
CA PRO A 121 -13.15 -19.15 -8.54
C PRO A 121 -12.05 -18.90 -9.57
N PHE A 122 -12.02 -19.71 -10.63
CA PHE A 122 -11.01 -19.60 -11.70
C PHE A 122 -10.84 -18.18 -12.25
N LYS A 123 -11.94 -17.43 -12.40
CA LYS A 123 -11.96 -16.02 -12.82
C LYS A 123 -11.09 -15.10 -11.95
N TYR A 124 -10.91 -15.43 -10.67
CA TYR A 124 -10.20 -14.65 -9.67
C TYR A 124 -8.94 -15.34 -9.13
N ALA A 125 -8.55 -16.50 -9.70
CA ALA A 125 -7.48 -17.33 -9.18
C ALA A 125 -6.11 -16.62 -9.11
N THR A 126 -5.87 -15.66 -9.99
CA THR A 126 -4.63 -14.87 -10.03
C THR A 126 -4.65 -13.65 -9.10
N VAL A 127 -5.83 -13.29 -8.57
CA VAL A 127 -6.02 -12.05 -7.82
C VAL A 127 -5.52 -12.21 -6.40
N LYS A 128 -4.71 -11.24 -5.96
CA LYS A 128 -4.20 -11.14 -4.59
C LYS A 128 -4.48 -9.76 -4.02
N LEU A 129 -4.98 -9.71 -2.79
CA LEU A 129 -5.20 -8.46 -2.04
C LEU A 129 -4.01 -8.15 -1.14
N PHE A 130 -3.67 -6.86 -1.06
CA PHE A 130 -2.66 -6.33 -0.15
C PHE A 130 -3.10 -4.99 0.43
N THR A 131 -2.52 -4.62 1.57
CA THR A 131 -2.56 -3.25 2.08
C THR A 131 -1.76 -2.31 1.17
N ASP A 132 -2.25 -1.08 0.97
CA ASP A 132 -1.47 -0.03 0.30
C ASP A 132 -0.59 0.69 1.33
N LEU A 133 0.68 0.29 1.40
CA LEU A 133 1.66 0.86 2.31
C LEU A 133 2.57 1.85 1.57
N SER A 134 3.06 2.87 2.28
CA SER A 134 4.08 3.78 1.74
C SER A 134 5.35 3.02 1.34
N ALA A 135 6.13 3.58 0.41
CA ALA A 135 7.40 2.97 0.00
C ALA A 135 8.39 2.83 1.16
N ALA A 136 8.42 3.80 2.08
CA ALA A 136 9.23 3.74 3.28
C ALA A 136 8.84 2.55 4.18
N THR A 137 7.54 2.36 4.43
CA THR A 137 7.05 1.22 5.21
C THR A 137 7.34 -0.10 4.51
N LEU A 138 7.12 -0.21 3.20
CA LEU A 138 7.44 -1.43 2.44
C LEU A 138 8.93 -1.79 2.52
N ARG A 139 9.84 -0.80 2.47
CA ARG A 139 11.28 -1.04 2.66
C ARG A 139 11.58 -1.59 4.05
N ARG A 140 10.96 -1.03 5.10
CA ARG A 140 11.11 -1.51 6.48
C ARG A 140 10.56 -2.92 6.67
N CYS A 141 9.37 -3.22 6.13
CA CYS A 141 8.82 -4.58 6.14
C CYS A 141 9.75 -5.57 5.44
N LYS A 142 10.30 -5.21 4.26
CA LYS A 142 11.24 -6.06 3.53
C LYS A 142 12.53 -6.32 4.31
N ALA A 143 13.05 -5.32 5.02
CA ALA A 143 14.22 -5.49 5.88
C ALA A 143 13.94 -6.49 7.03
N PHE A 144 12.69 -6.56 7.50
CA PHE A 144 12.28 -7.47 8.56
C PHE A 144 12.04 -8.91 8.11
N ASN A 145 11.95 -9.17 6.79
CA ASN A 145 11.71 -10.52 6.26
C ASN A 145 12.74 -11.56 6.72
N GLN A 146 13.99 -11.15 7.00
CA GLN A 146 15.05 -12.04 7.48
C GLN A 146 14.68 -12.77 8.78
N VAL A 147 13.80 -12.17 9.60
CA VAL A 147 13.37 -12.72 10.89
C VAL A 147 12.02 -13.42 10.79
N THR A 148 11.17 -13.03 9.83
CA THR A 148 9.79 -13.53 9.70
C THR A 148 9.62 -14.70 8.73
N THR A 149 10.62 -14.98 7.88
CA THR A 149 10.55 -16.04 6.85
C THR A 149 11.26 -17.34 7.29
N LEU A 150 11.41 -17.55 8.60
CA LEU A 150 11.85 -18.84 9.17
C LEU A 150 10.72 -19.87 9.14
#